data_AF-A0A423VI28-F1
#
_entry.id   AF-A0A423VI28-F1
#
_cell.length_a   1.000
_cell.length_b   1.000
_cell.length_c   1.000
_cell.angle_alpha   90.00
_cell.angle_beta   90.00
_cell.angle_gamma   90.00
#
_symmetry.space_group_name_H-M   'P 1'
#
loop_
_entity.id
_entity.type
_entity.pdbx_description
1 polymer ?
#
loop_
_entity_poly.entity_id
_entity_poly.type
_entity_poly.pdbx_seq_one_letter_code
_entity_poly.pdbx_strand_id
1 'polypeptide(L)'
;MLQRVTELDPFRWTCSQVLKVEGENDTGNTLRDAREITSFVPESHRSMAEGCLLLDENLRFNSGTNKNITSSSILEVGVNKTLRTIHWQQDAFYKCGGVYEWTKNEAWHWQRGLGR
;
A
#
# COMPACT_ATOMS: atom_id res chain seq x y z
N MET A 1 -3.80 -1.72 23.22
CA MET A 1 -3.85 -1.74 21.74
C MET A 1 -5.10 -2.48 21.27
N LEU A 2 -5.27 -3.75 21.65
CA LEU A 2 -6.49 -4.54 21.38
C LEU A 2 -7.80 -3.80 21.67
N GLN A 3 -7.93 -3.17 22.83
CA GLN A 3 -9.14 -2.40 23.18
C GLN A 3 -9.49 -1.32 22.13
N ARG A 4 -8.51 -0.51 21.69
CA ARG A 4 -8.72 0.52 20.66
C ARG A 4 -9.07 -0.07 19.31
N VAL A 5 -8.49 -1.22 18.96
CA VAL A 5 -8.82 -1.93 17.72
C VAL A 5 -10.27 -2.37 17.72
N THR A 6 -10.71 -2.95 18.84
CA THR A 6 -12.09 -3.40 19.03
C THR A 6 -13.07 -2.23 19.03
N GLU A 7 -12.74 -1.11 19.68
CA GLU A 7 -13.58 0.10 19.70
C GLU A 7 -13.74 0.74 18.32
N LEU A 8 -12.69 0.74 17.49
CA LEU A 8 -12.74 1.31 16.14
C LEU A 8 -13.51 0.43 15.14
N ASP A 9 -13.58 -0.87 15.41
CA ASP A 9 -14.30 -1.87 14.60
C ASP A 9 -14.20 -1.63 13.08
N PRO A 10 -12.97 -1.50 12.55
CA PRO A 10 -12.79 -1.10 11.17
C PRO A 10 -13.25 -2.22 10.24
N PHE A 11 -13.92 -1.84 9.14
CA PHE A 11 -14.30 -2.78 8.08
C PHE A 11 -13.10 -3.58 7.53
N ARG A 12 -11.92 -2.95 7.49
CA ARG A 12 -10.65 -3.60 7.15
C ARG A 12 -9.49 -2.92 7.85
N TRP A 13 -8.54 -3.70 8.33
CA TRP A 13 -7.25 -3.23 8.84
C TRP A 13 -6.13 -3.78 7.96
N THR A 14 -5.27 -2.91 7.43
CA THR A 14 -4.01 -3.30 6.76
C THR A 14 -2.83 -3.03 7.70
N CYS A 15 -2.04 -4.07 7.98
CA CYS A 15 -0.88 -4.02 8.87
C CYS A 15 0.36 -4.45 8.11
N SER A 16 1.23 -3.50 7.77
CA SER A 16 2.42 -3.79 6.99
C SER A 16 3.68 -3.53 7.81
N GLN A 17 4.71 -4.37 7.58
CA GLN A 17 6.02 -4.16 8.19
C GLN A 17 6.65 -2.87 7.62
N VAL A 18 7.39 -2.14 8.46
CA VAL A 18 8.04 -0.90 8.04
C VAL A 18 9.06 -1.18 6.95
N LEU A 19 8.79 -0.71 5.72
CA LEU A 19 9.74 -0.78 4.63
C LEU A 19 10.83 0.27 4.84
N LYS A 20 12.07 -0.17 5.00
CA LYS A 20 13.24 0.71 4.90
C LYS A 20 13.40 1.13 3.45
N VAL A 21 13.44 2.42 3.20
CA VAL A 21 13.51 2.98 1.87
C VAL A 21 14.61 4.04 1.81
N GLU A 22 15.52 3.85 0.87
CA GLU A 22 16.71 4.68 0.73
C GLU A 22 16.33 6.14 0.45
N GLY A 23 16.99 7.06 1.17
CA GLY A 23 16.80 8.51 1.06
C GLY A 23 15.53 9.06 1.72
N GLU A 24 14.68 8.18 2.26
CA GLU A 24 13.39 8.58 2.85
C GLU A 24 13.34 8.32 4.36
N ASN A 25 13.73 7.13 4.83
CA ASN A 25 13.65 6.76 6.26
C ASN A 25 14.86 5.95 6.76
N ASP A 26 16.02 6.06 6.11
CA ASP A 26 17.21 5.26 6.41
C ASP A 26 18.43 6.09 6.85
N THR A 27 18.21 7.35 7.24
CA THR A 27 19.28 8.24 7.71
C THR A 27 18.91 8.96 9.00
N GLY A 28 19.93 9.29 9.80
CA GLY A 28 19.75 10.11 11.02
C GLY A 28 19.35 11.56 10.77
N ASN A 29 19.31 12.00 9.51
CA ASN A 29 18.87 13.33 9.10
C ASN A 29 17.36 13.40 8.81
N THR A 30 16.69 12.23 8.71
CA THR A 30 15.24 12.15 8.50
C THR A 30 14.51 12.27 9.83
N LEU A 31 13.25 12.71 9.82
CA LEU A 31 12.44 12.81 11.04
C LEU A 31 12.28 11.46 11.76
N ARG A 32 12.42 10.34 11.04
CA ARG A 32 12.27 8.96 11.54
C ARG A 32 13.26 8.04 10.85
N ASP A 33 14.08 7.36 11.63
CA ASP A 33 15.06 6.40 11.14
C ASP A 33 14.58 4.97 11.37
N ALA A 34 14.32 4.25 10.28
CA ALA A 34 13.82 2.89 10.28
C ALA A 34 14.92 1.83 10.48
N ARG A 35 16.21 2.21 10.52
CA ARG A 35 17.32 1.25 10.70
C ARG A 35 17.28 0.53 12.05
N GLU A 36 16.68 1.15 13.05
CA GLU A 36 16.57 0.61 14.42
C GLU A 36 15.26 -0.19 14.64
N ILE A 37 14.38 -0.30 13.63
CA ILE A 37 13.09 -0.98 13.77
C ILE A 37 13.26 -2.49 13.51
N THR A 38 13.17 -3.29 14.57
CA THR A 38 13.34 -4.75 14.55
C THR A 38 12.03 -5.54 14.57
N SER A 39 10.88 -4.85 14.50
CA SER A 39 9.56 -5.46 14.73
C SER A 39 9.11 -6.34 13.56
N PHE A 40 8.69 -7.57 13.88
CA PHE A 40 8.15 -8.55 12.93
C PHE A 40 6.65 -8.31 12.72
N VAL A 41 6.22 -8.07 11.47
CA VAL A 41 4.80 -7.94 11.09
C VAL A 41 4.50 -9.01 10.02
N PRO A 42 3.29 -9.62 10.00
CA PRO A 42 3.00 -10.79 9.17
C PRO A 42 3.10 -10.56 7.66
N GLU A 43 2.91 -9.32 7.20
CA GLU A 43 3.08 -8.97 5.78
C GLU A 43 4.54 -8.69 5.49
N SER A 44 5.16 -9.58 4.71
CA SER A 44 6.54 -9.40 4.25
C SER A 44 6.68 -8.12 3.43
N HIS A 45 7.77 -7.38 3.65
CA HIS A 45 8.15 -6.18 2.91
C HIS A 45 7.99 -6.30 1.38
N ARG A 46 8.25 -7.50 0.84
CA ARG A 46 8.26 -7.76 -0.60
C ARG A 46 6.87 -7.70 -1.23
N SER A 47 5.85 -8.20 -0.53
CA SER A 47 4.50 -8.28 -1.07
C SER A 47 3.85 -6.90 -1.22
N MET A 48 4.15 -5.98 -0.31
CA MET A 48 3.69 -4.58 -0.38
C MET A 48 4.41 -3.81 -1.50
N ALA A 49 5.74 -3.94 -1.58
CA ALA A 49 6.57 -3.30 -2.61
C ALA A 49 6.19 -3.74 -4.04
N GLU A 50 5.86 -5.02 -4.24
CA GLU A 50 5.57 -5.57 -5.57
C GLU A 50 4.09 -5.42 -5.96
N GLY A 51 3.18 -5.43 -4.99
CA GLY A 51 1.73 -5.43 -5.22
C GLY A 51 1.10 -4.04 -5.39
N CYS A 52 1.63 -3.01 -4.72
CA CYS A 52 1.03 -1.68 -4.74
C CYS A 52 1.38 -0.87 -6.00
N LEU A 53 0.39 -0.17 -6.56
CA LEU A 53 0.59 0.84 -7.60
C LEU A 53 0.67 2.22 -6.94
N LEU A 54 1.83 2.86 -7.05
CA LEU A 54 2.07 4.21 -6.56
C LEU A 54 2.12 5.17 -7.76
N LEU A 55 1.22 6.13 -7.79
CA LEU A 55 1.14 7.16 -8.83
C LEU A 55 1.56 8.50 -8.24
N ASP A 56 2.51 9.18 -8.88
CA ASP A 56 2.98 10.50 -8.46
C ASP A 56 2.11 11.65 -8.99
N GLU A 57 2.44 12.89 -8.61
CA GLU A 57 1.72 14.10 -9.00
C GLU A 57 1.79 14.40 -10.52
N ASN A 58 2.76 13.80 -11.23
CA ASN A 58 2.91 13.92 -12.68
C ASN A 58 2.23 12.76 -13.43
N LEU A 59 1.44 11.97 -12.70
CA LEU A 59 0.73 10.79 -13.19
C LEU A 59 1.66 9.73 -13.77
N ARG A 60 2.81 9.51 -13.12
CA ARG A 60 3.78 8.46 -13.44
C ARG A 60 3.72 7.38 -12.37
N PHE A 61 3.87 6.12 -12.78
CA PHE A 61 3.98 5.03 -11.83
C PHE A 61 5.42 4.89 -11.33
N ASN A 62 5.56 4.68 -10.02
CA ASN A 62 6.83 4.34 -9.39
C ASN A 62 6.90 2.84 -9.13
N SER A 63 8.05 2.23 -9.43
CA SER A 63 8.27 0.83 -9.07
C SER A 63 8.50 0.73 -7.56
N GLY A 64 7.70 -0.07 -6.86
CA GLY A 64 7.87 -0.28 -5.42
C GLY A 64 9.09 -1.14 -5.07
N THR A 65 9.69 -1.83 -6.04
CA THR A 65 10.94 -2.60 -5.85
C THR A 65 12.21 -1.81 -6.16
N ASN A 66 12.12 -0.80 -7.03
CA ASN A 66 13.25 0.05 -7.40
C ASN A 66 12.81 1.49 -7.64
N LYS A 67 13.15 2.37 -6.70
CA LYS A 67 12.80 3.80 -6.75
C LYS A 67 13.36 4.56 -7.93
N ASN A 68 14.43 4.06 -8.56
CA ASN A 68 15.01 4.70 -9.75
C ASN A 68 14.19 4.37 -11.02
N ILE A 69 13.20 3.50 -10.93
CA ILE A 69 12.30 3.14 -12.03
C ILE A 69 10.98 3.87 -11.84
N THR A 70 10.84 4.98 -12.56
CA THR A 70 9.59 5.73 -12.73
C THR A 70 9.18 5.67 -14.20
N SER A 71 7.89 5.45 -14.48
CA SER A 71 7.38 5.42 -15.85
C SER A 71 7.31 6.82 -16.47
N SER A 72 7.10 6.90 -17.78
CA SER A 72 6.52 8.11 -18.39
C SER A 72 5.10 8.36 -17.86
N SER A 73 4.55 9.56 -18.10
CA SER A 73 3.19 9.88 -17.65
C SER A 73 2.17 8.97 -18.36
N ILE A 74 1.16 8.51 -17.61
CA ILE A 74 0.05 7.74 -18.20
C ILE A 74 -0.69 8.54 -19.28
N LEU A 75 -0.64 9.88 -19.23
CA LEU A 75 -1.25 10.76 -20.23
C LEU A 75 -0.49 10.73 -21.57
N GLU A 76 0.81 10.46 -21.54
CA GLU A 76 1.65 10.44 -22.75
C GLU A 76 1.67 9.06 -23.41
N VAL A 77 1.79 8.00 -22.61
CA VAL A 77 2.08 6.65 -23.11
C VAL A 77 1.01 5.61 -22.79
N GLY A 78 0.02 5.96 -21.98
CA GLY A 78 -1.07 5.07 -21.55
C GLY A 78 -0.68 4.09 -20.43
N VAL A 79 -1.69 3.56 -19.75
CA VAL A 79 -1.55 2.70 -18.56
C VAL A 79 -0.83 1.39 -18.85
N ASN A 80 -1.15 0.71 -19.95
CA ASN A 80 -0.55 -0.59 -20.26
C ASN A 80 0.96 -0.53 -20.47
N LYS A 81 1.46 0.56 -21.07
CA LYS A 81 2.89 0.72 -21.32
C LYS A 81 3.63 1.07 -20.03
N THR A 82 3.06 1.95 -19.20
CA THR A 82 3.66 2.33 -17.91
C THR A 82 3.73 1.16 -16.93
N LEU A 83 2.69 0.34 -16.81
CA LEU A 83 2.69 -0.84 -15.93
C LEU A 83 3.75 -1.87 -16.30
N ARG A 84 4.04 -2.04 -17.60
CA ARG A 84 5.15 -2.90 -18.06
C ARG A 84 6.51 -2.32 -17.70
N THR A 85 6.68 -1.00 -17.81
CA THR A 85 7.93 -0.31 -17.46
C THR A 85 8.32 -0.48 -16.00
N ILE A 86 7.34 -0.42 -15.09
CA ILE A 86 7.62 -0.57 -13.65
C ILE A 86 7.65 -2.02 -13.16
N HIS A 87 7.50 -3.00 -14.08
CA HIS A 87 7.46 -4.43 -13.78
C HIS A 87 6.43 -4.83 -12.72
N TRP A 88 5.24 -4.21 -12.76
CA TRP A 88 4.19 -4.48 -11.78
C TRP A 88 3.82 -5.97 -11.69
N GLN A 89 3.74 -6.49 -10.46
CA GLN A 89 3.46 -7.90 -10.19
C GLN A 89 2.01 -8.09 -9.74
N GLN A 90 1.15 -8.39 -10.70
CA GLN A 90 -0.28 -8.61 -10.45
C GLN A 90 -0.52 -9.76 -9.43
N ASP A 91 0.29 -10.82 -9.47
CA ASP A 91 0.19 -11.92 -8.51
C ASP A 91 0.50 -11.49 -7.07
N ALA A 92 1.44 -10.55 -6.88
CA ALA A 92 1.75 -10.01 -5.56
C ALA A 92 0.56 -9.19 -5.02
N PHE A 93 -0.11 -8.42 -5.90
CA PHE A 93 -1.32 -7.67 -5.56
C PHE A 93 -2.47 -8.58 -5.10
N TYR A 94 -2.68 -9.72 -5.76
CA TYR A 94 -3.68 -10.69 -5.31
C TYR A 94 -3.28 -11.37 -3.99
N LYS A 95 -2.01 -11.76 -3.85
CA LYS A 95 -1.50 -12.44 -2.64
C LYS A 95 -1.56 -11.57 -1.38
N CYS A 96 -1.42 -10.26 -1.50
CA CYS A 96 -1.61 -9.32 -0.38
C CYS A 96 -3.09 -8.97 -0.12
N GLY A 97 -4.03 -9.64 -0.79
CA GLY A 97 -5.47 -9.38 -0.62
C GLY A 97 -5.88 -8.01 -1.14
N GLY A 98 -5.20 -7.49 -2.17
CA GLY A 98 -5.47 -6.18 -2.78
C GLY A 98 -6.84 -6.07 -3.44
N VAL A 99 -7.49 -7.20 -3.76
CA VAL A 99 -8.89 -7.25 -4.22
C VAL A 99 -9.81 -7.55 -3.05
N TYR A 100 -10.78 -6.68 -2.83
CA TYR A 100 -11.78 -6.80 -1.77
C TYR A 100 -13.00 -5.95 -2.09
N GLU A 101 -14.10 -6.24 -1.40
CA GLU A 101 -15.29 -5.41 -1.48
C GLU A 101 -15.03 -4.08 -0.79
N TRP A 102 -14.94 -3.02 -1.59
CA TRP A 102 -14.71 -1.65 -1.16
C TRP A 102 -15.94 -0.75 -1.31
N THR A 103 -17.05 -1.28 -1.84
CA THR A 103 -18.31 -0.54 -1.86
C THR A 103 -19.01 -0.65 -0.51
N LYS A 104 -19.46 0.48 0.01
CA LYS A 104 -20.36 0.52 1.16
C LYS A 104 -21.78 0.37 0.65
N ASN A 105 -22.32 -0.84 0.69
CA ASN A 105 -23.74 -1.03 0.43
C ASN A 105 -24.57 -0.50 1.61
N GLU A 106 -25.71 0.15 1.37
CA GLU A 106 -26.53 0.74 2.45
C GLU A 106 -26.97 -0.30 3.51
N ALA A 107 -27.02 -1.58 3.13
CA ALA A 107 -27.31 -2.72 3.99
C ALA A 107 -26.33 -2.91 5.16
N TRP A 108 -25.08 -2.41 5.07
CA TRP A 108 -24.09 -2.49 6.16
C TRP A 108 -24.55 -1.77 7.44
N HIS A 109 -25.37 -0.71 7.32
CA HIS A 109 -25.92 0.02 8.47
C HIS A 109 -27.07 -0.74 9.16
N TRP A 110 -27.87 -1.48 8.39
CA TRP A 110 -29.04 -2.21 8.89
C TRP A 110 -28.68 -3.52 9.60
N GLN A 111 -27.66 -4.22 9.14
CA GLN A 111 -27.20 -5.48 9.78
C GLN A 111 -26.51 -5.25 11.13
N ARG A 112 -26.03 -4.03 11.42
CA ARG A 112 -25.30 -3.70 12.65
C ARG A 112 -26.11 -2.91 13.69
N GLY A 113 -27.41 -2.68 13.46
CA GLY A 113 -28.25 -1.94 14.41
C GLY A 113 -27.83 -0.48 14.62
N LEU A 114 -27.08 0.10 13.67
CA LEU A 114 -26.57 1.48 13.72
C LEU A 114 -27.40 2.45 12.88
N GLY A 115 -28.61 2.05 12.46
CA GLY A 115 -29.59 2.97 11.88
C GLY A 115 -30.13 3.90 12.96
N ARG A 116 -29.95 5.21 12.78
CA ARG A 116 -30.76 6.22 13.47
C ARG A 116 -32.14 6.28 12.83
#